data_AF-A0A7V9F3P8-F1
#
_entry.id   AF-A0A7V9F3P8-F1
#
_cell.length_a   1.000
_cell.length_b   1.000
_cell.length_c   1.000
_cell.angle_alpha   90.00
_cell.angle_beta   90.00
_cell.angle_gamma   90.00
#
_symmetry.space_group_name_H-M   'P 1'
#
loop_
_entity.id
_entity.type
_entity.pdbx_description
1 polymer ?
#
loop_
_entity_poly.entity_id
_entity_poly.type
_entity_poly.pdbx_seq_one_letter_code
_entity_poly.pdbx_strand_id
1 'polypeptide(L)'
;VAALVNDGRIVVGCNVENASYGLGLCAECGLVSQLQASGGGRLVAMVCVDRSGNTLMPCGRCRQLLWEFGGATMLLETVSGIRSMREVLPDAFGPDDLVSR
;
A
#
# COMPACT_ATOMS: atom_id res chain seq x y z
N VAL A 1 0.74 -1.87 9.71
CA VAL A 1 -0.14 -1.26 8.67
C VAL A 1 -1.48 -1.97 8.69
N ALA A 2 -2.57 -1.26 8.38
CA ALA A 2 -3.89 -1.84 8.16
C ALA A 2 -4.58 -1.16 6.96
N ALA A 3 -5.41 -1.89 6.23
CA ALA A 3 -6.19 -1.38 5.11
C ALA A 3 -7.60 -1.96 5.07
N LEU A 4 -8.54 -1.12 4.65
CA LEU A 4 -9.92 -1.50 4.32
C LEU A 4 -9.99 -1.99 2.88
N VAL A 5 -10.61 -3.15 2.68
CA VAL A 5 -10.89 -3.71 1.35
C VAL A 5 -12.33 -3.37 0.94
N ASN A 6 -12.60 -3.38 -0.37
CA ASN A 6 -13.91 -3.03 -0.94
C ASN A 6 -15.08 -3.95 -0.53
N ASP A 7 -14.79 -5.12 0.04
CA ASP A 7 -15.80 -6.02 0.63
C ASP A 7 -15.99 -5.82 2.14
N GLY A 8 -15.34 -4.80 2.73
CA GLY A 8 -15.49 -4.41 4.13
C GLY A 8 -14.50 -5.08 5.09
N ARG A 9 -13.69 -6.05 4.64
CA ARG A 9 -12.70 -6.69 5.52
C ARG A 9 -11.49 -5.79 5.75
N ILE A 10 -10.80 -6.04 6.86
CA ILE A 10 -9.51 -5.41 7.16
C ILE A 10 -8.38 -6.41 6.91
N VAL A 11 -7.36 -5.96 6.19
CA VAL A 11 -6.08 -6.67 6.05
C VAL A 11 -4.96 -5.86 6.69
N VAL A 12 -3.95 -6.55 7.22
CA VAL A 12 -2.88 -6.00 8.04
C VAL A 12 -1.53 -6.55 7.59
N GLY A 13 -0.46 -5.87 7.99
CA GLY A 13 0.90 -6.30 7.73
C GLY A 13 1.91 -5.66 8.68
N CYS A 14 3.09 -6.27 8.75
CA CYS A 14 4.28 -5.76 9.43
C CYS A 14 5.49 -5.94 8.52
N ASN A 15 6.53 -5.13 8.73
CA ASN A 15 7.77 -5.29 7.99
C ASN A 15 8.50 -6.56 8.45
N VAL A 16 9.20 -7.20 7.52
CA VAL A 16 10.05 -8.38 7.79
C VAL A 16 11.43 -8.07 7.24
N GLU A 17 12.39 -7.95 8.15
CA GLU A 17 13.78 -7.66 7.79
C GLU A 17 14.53 -8.92 7.37
N ASN A 18 15.65 -8.72 6.68
CA ASN A 18 16.50 -9.80 6.22
C ASN A 18 17.98 -9.38 6.29
N ALA A 19 18.87 -10.35 6.56
CA ALA A 19 20.31 -10.12 6.62
C ALA A 19 20.90 -9.63 5.28
N SER A 20 20.33 -10.08 4.15
CA SER A 20 20.56 -9.43 2.86
C SER A 20 19.57 -8.27 2.73
N TYR A 21 20.03 -7.06 3.05
CA TYR A 21 19.15 -5.91 3.33
C TYR A 21 18.19 -5.56 2.17
N GLY A 22 18.57 -5.85 0.92
CA GLY A 22 17.70 -5.64 -0.25
C GLY A 22 16.47 -6.56 -0.30
N LEU A 23 16.44 -7.63 0.48
CA LEU A 23 15.31 -8.58 0.57
C LEU A 23 14.25 -8.15 1.61
N GLY A 24 14.46 -7.03 2.29
CA GLY A 24 13.51 -6.51 3.28
C GLY A 24 12.12 -6.26 2.66
N LEU A 25 11.10 -6.77 3.35
CA LEU A 25 9.70 -6.57 2.98
C LEU A 25 9.10 -5.49 3.88
N CYS A 26 8.58 -4.43 3.27
CA CYS A 26 7.84 -3.41 3.99
C CYS A 26 6.50 -3.98 4.48
N ALA A 27 5.88 -3.30 5.45
CA ALA A 27 4.65 -3.78 6.06
C ALA A 27 3.49 -3.89 5.04
N GLU A 28 3.46 -2.96 4.08
CA GLU A 28 2.51 -2.90 2.97
C GLU A 28 2.66 -4.10 2.02
N CYS A 29 3.85 -4.68 1.89
CA CYS A 29 4.06 -5.90 1.12
C CYS A 29 3.34 -7.09 1.76
N GLY A 30 3.48 -7.25 3.09
CA GLY A 30 2.77 -8.29 3.84
C GLY A 30 1.25 -8.11 3.80
N LEU A 31 0.79 -6.85 3.86
CA LEU A 31 -0.63 -6.51 3.74
C LEU A 31 -1.21 -6.92 2.38
N VAL A 32 -0.49 -6.65 1.28
CA VAL A 32 -0.92 -7.05 -0.06
C VAL A 32 -0.88 -8.57 -0.24
N SER A 33 0.11 -9.25 0.33
CA SER A 33 0.09 -10.72 0.38
C SER A 33 -1.14 -11.24 1.11
N GLN A 34 -1.53 -10.62 2.24
CA GLN A 34 -2.74 -11.00 2.96
C GLN A 34 -4.02 -10.68 2.17
N LEU A 35 -4.07 -9.55 1.44
CA LEU A 35 -5.17 -9.24 0.51
C LEU A 35 -5.39 -10.39 -0.46
N GLN A 36 -4.34 -10.87 -1.12
CA GLN A 36 -4.43 -11.97 -2.08
C GLN A 36 -4.80 -13.30 -1.42
N ALA A 37 -4.14 -13.66 -0.32
CA ALA A 37 -4.41 -14.90 0.40
C ALA A 37 -5.84 -14.97 0.99
N SER A 38 -6.47 -13.82 1.22
CA SER A 38 -7.83 -13.70 1.77
C SER A 38 -8.93 -13.49 0.70
N GLY A 39 -8.63 -13.75 -0.58
CA GLY A 39 -9.63 -13.70 -1.66
C GLY A 39 -9.53 -12.50 -2.61
N GLY A 40 -8.48 -11.68 -2.50
CA GLY A 40 -8.23 -10.57 -3.43
C GLY A 40 -9.22 -9.41 -3.29
N GLY A 41 -9.38 -8.60 -4.33
CA GLY A 41 -10.22 -7.39 -4.28
C GLY A 41 -9.38 -6.11 -4.32
N ARG A 42 -9.98 -4.99 -3.89
CA ARG A 42 -9.39 -3.65 -4.03
C ARG A 42 -9.26 -2.95 -2.68
N LEU A 43 -8.11 -2.33 -2.45
CA LEU A 43 -7.87 -1.50 -1.26
C LEU A 43 -8.61 -0.16 -1.41
N VAL A 44 -9.34 0.23 -0.38
CA VAL A 44 -10.11 1.48 -0.33
C VAL A 44 -9.38 2.54 0.49
N ALA A 45 -8.83 2.16 1.64
CA ALA A 45 -8.07 3.06 2.52
C ALA A 45 -6.97 2.31 3.27
N MET A 46 -5.87 2.97 3.62
CA MET A 46 -4.77 2.38 4.40
C MET A 46 -4.13 3.38 5.36
N VAL A 47 -3.65 2.89 6.51
CA VAL A 47 -2.77 3.61 7.42
C VAL A 47 -1.50 2.80 7.73
N CYS A 48 -0.35 3.47 7.71
CA CYS A 48 0.93 2.94 8.16
C CYS A 48 1.43 3.75 9.36
N VAL A 49 1.97 3.08 10.36
CA VAL A 49 2.49 3.71 11.57
C VAL A 49 3.85 3.13 11.95
N ASP A 50 4.65 3.92 12.67
CA ASP A 50 5.86 3.45 13.34
C ASP A 50 5.52 2.66 14.63
N ARG A 51 6.56 2.22 15.35
CA ARG A 51 6.43 1.53 16.64
C ARG A 51 5.66 2.35 17.69
N SER A 52 5.75 3.68 17.63
CA SER A 52 5.14 4.60 18.58
C SER A 52 3.70 5.00 18.18
N GLY A 53 3.19 4.46 17.05
CA GLY A 53 1.87 4.79 16.54
C GLY A 53 1.83 6.09 15.72
N ASN A 54 2.97 6.70 15.42
CA ASN A 54 3.00 7.89 14.55
C ASN A 54 2.79 7.47 13.10
N THR A 55 1.99 8.24 12.36
CA THR A 55 1.77 8.04 10.93
C THR A 55 3.10 8.06 10.17
N LEU A 56 3.31 7.07 9.31
CA LEU A 56 4.45 6.97 8.40
C LEU A 56 3.99 6.97 6.95
N MET A 57 4.75 7.67 6.10
CA MET A 57 4.54 7.61 4.66
C MET A 57 5.03 6.28 4.09
N PRO A 58 4.27 5.64 3.16
CA PRO A 58 4.79 4.51 2.42
C PRO A 58 5.98 4.94 1.55
N CYS A 59 6.98 4.07 1.46
CA CYS A 59 8.14 4.26 0.60
C CYS A 59 7.74 4.14 -0.89
N GLY A 60 8.60 4.58 -1.81
CA GLY A 60 8.30 4.59 -3.25
C GLY A 60 7.85 3.23 -3.80
N ARG A 61 8.52 2.14 -3.39
CA ARG A 61 8.14 0.76 -3.75
C ARG A 61 6.73 0.41 -3.28
N CYS A 62 6.37 0.78 -2.05
CA CYS A 62 5.05 0.53 -1.51
C CYS A 62 3.98 1.39 -2.19
N ARG A 63 4.28 2.64 -2.55
CA ARG A 63 3.33 3.49 -3.30
C ARG A 63 2.93 2.82 -4.61
N GLN A 64 3.88 2.26 -5.36
CA GLN A 64 3.58 1.54 -6.59
C GLN A 64 2.75 0.27 -6.34
N LEU A 65 3.06 -0.48 -5.27
CA LEU A 65 2.29 -1.67 -4.92
C LEU A 65 0.84 -1.32 -4.53
N LEU A 66 0.65 -0.27 -3.74
CA LEU A 66 -0.67 0.22 -3.34
C LEU A 66 -1.43 0.79 -4.53
N TRP A 67 -0.75 1.41 -5.49
CA TRP A 67 -1.35 1.87 -6.75
C TRP A 67 -1.98 0.71 -7.51
N GLU A 68 -1.28 -0.42 -7.63
CA GLU A 68 -1.77 -1.61 -8.34
C GLU A 68 -3.08 -2.15 -7.75
N PHE A 69 -3.15 -2.25 -6.41
CA PHE A 69 -4.28 -2.90 -5.71
C PHE A 69 -5.35 -1.94 -5.19
N GLY A 70 -5.07 -0.64 -5.11
CA GLY A 70 -6.02 0.39 -4.70
C GLY A 70 -6.43 1.33 -5.83
N GLY A 71 -5.49 1.72 -6.68
CA GLY A 71 -5.68 2.69 -7.76
C GLY A 71 -5.73 4.14 -7.25
N ALA A 72 -5.93 5.06 -8.18
CA ALA A 72 -5.81 6.51 -7.95
C ALA A 72 -6.69 7.07 -6.82
N THR A 73 -7.85 6.46 -6.55
CA THR A 73 -8.83 6.93 -5.56
C THR A 73 -8.64 6.35 -4.17
N MET A 74 -7.74 5.37 -3.98
CA MET A 74 -7.44 4.81 -2.67
C MET A 74 -6.94 5.91 -1.73
N LEU A 75 -7.44 5.93 -0.49
CA LEU A 75 -7.08 6.93 0.51
C LEU A 75 -5.96 6.45 1.43
N LEU A 76 -5.05 7.36 1.78
CA LEU A 76 -3.98 7.12 2.73
C LEU A 76 -4.03 8.17 3.84
N GLU A 77 -3.91 7.71 5.08
CA GLU A 77 -3.53 8.58 6.19
C GLU A 77 -2.05 8.94 6.00
N THR A 78 -1.79 10.21 5.67
CA THR A 78 -0.43 10.75 5.48
C THR A 78 -0.04 11.63 6.65
N VAL A 79 1.25 11.97 6.74
CA VAL A 79 1.72 12.97 7.73
C VAL A 79 1.13 14.38 7.51
N SER A 80 0.44 14.61 6.39
CA SER A 80 -0.26 15.86 6.04
C SER A 80 -1.79 15.69 6.03
N GLY A 81 -2.30 14.64 6.67
CA GLY A 81 -3.71 14.25 6.70
C GLY A 81 -4.10 13.29 5.57
N ILE A 82 -5.39 13.01 5.42
CA ILE A 82 -5.87 12.06 4.41
C ILE A 82 -5.60 12.59 2.98
N ARG A 83 -5.02 11.76 2.11
CA ARG A 83 -4.76 12.05 0.69
C ARG A 83 -5.09 10.85 -0.18
N SER A 84 -5.42 11.10 -1.44
CA SER A 84 -5.59 10.04 -2.44
C SER A 84 -4.25 9.53 -2.97
N MET A 85 -4.23 8.30 -3.50
CA MET A 85 -3.05 7.76 -4.17
C MET A 85 -2.59 8.60 -5.37
N ARG A 86 -3.49 9.30 -6.06
CA ARG A 86 -3.15 10.27 -7.12
C ARG A 86 -2.26 11.41 -6.60
N GLU A 87 -2.50 11.86 -5.37
CA GLU A 87 -1.69 12.91 -4.75
C GLU A 87 -0.37 12.35 -4.19
N VAL A 88 -0.36 11.10 -3.75
CA VAL A 88 0.82 10.44 -3.15
C VAL A 88 1.81 9.93 -4.21
N LEU A 89 1.32 9.52 -5.37
CA LEU A 89 2.10 9.05 -6.51
C LEU A 89 1.52 9.67 -7.80
N PRO A 90 1.80 10.96 -8.06
CA PRO A 90 1.37 11.60 -9.30
C PRO A 90 2.05 10.94 -10.51
N ASP A 91 1.35 10.91 -11.64
CA ASP A 91 1.82 10.34 -12.90
C ASP A 91 2.40 8.93 -12.76
N ALA A 92 1.73 8.12 -11.92
CA ALA A 92 2.14 6.75 -11.64
C ALA A 92 2.12 5.89 -12.90
N PHE A 93 3.18 5.12 -13.09
CA PHE A 93 3.21 4.03 -14.05
C PHE A 93 2.20 2.94 -13.64
N GLY A 94 1.47 2.36 -14.58
CA GLY A 94 0.49 1.32 -14.27
C GLY A 94 0.10 0.44 -15.45
N PRO A 95 -0.94 -0.40 -15.27
CA PRO A 95 -1.43 -1.31 -16.31
C PRO A 95 -1.74 -0.61 -17.63
N ASP A 96 -2.23 0.62 -17.59
CA ASP A 96 -2.58 1.41 -18.78
C ASP A 96 -1.35 1.73 -19.66
N ASP A 97 -0.15 1.81 -19.08
CA ASP A 97 1.11 2.08 -19.79
C ASP A 97 1.73 0.84 -20.44
N LEU A 98 1.24 -0.36 -20.09
CA LEU A 98 1.75 -1.64 -20.58
C LEU A 98 1.13 -2.07 -21.91
N VAL A 99 -0.05 -1.53 -22.26
CA VAL A 99 -0.86 -2.00 -23.40
C VAL A 99 -0.18 -1.73 -24.76
N SER A 100 0.80 -0.82 -24.80
CA SER A 100 1.51 -0.43 -26.02
C SER A 100 2.99 -0.80 -26.04
N ARG A 101 3.43 -1.77 -25.23
CA ARG A 101 4.85 -2.16 -25.10
C ARG A 101 5.08 -3.64 -25.39
#